data_AF-A0A8H4V3J5-F1
#
_entry.id   AF-A0A8H4V3J5-F1
#
_cell.length_a   1.000
_cell.length_b   1.000
_cell.length_c   1.000
_cell.angle_alpha   90.00
_cell.angle_beta   90.00
_cell.angle_gamma   90.00
#
_symmetry.space_group_name_H-M   'P 1'
#
loop_
_entity.id
_entity.type
_entity.pdbx_description
1 polymer ?
#
loop_
_entity_poly.entity_id
_entity_poly.type
_entity_poly.pdbx_seq_one_letter_code
_entity_poly.pdbx_strand_id
1 'polypeptide(L)'
;RRGRAQANETEQLGGDSDEEDQRLAREVRGDAAGTDDDEYYDMVATRNKQKKAEKKARAEEAEAAQKGERYEEVEEVGPDGKRRITYQIEKNKGLAAKRNKDVRNPRVKKRKKFEQKKKKLASIRQVYKGGEGRGGYAGELTGIKKNLVKSVKL
;
A
#
# COMPACT_ATOMS: atom_id res chain seq x y z
N ARG A 1 51.24 23.32 -29.23
CA ARG A 1 50.19 24.06 -29.97
C ARG A 1 48.99 24.19 -29.05
N ARG A 2 48.65 25.41 -28.58
CA ARG A 2 47.43 25.67 -27.78
C ARG A 2 46.27 25.91 -28.76
N GLY A 3 45.20 25.15 -28.65
CA GLY A 3 44.01 25.30 -29.50
C GLY A 3 43.26 26.59 -29.16
N ARG A 4 42.90 27.36 -30.19
CA ARG A 4 41.98 28.50 -30.06
C ARG A 4 40.57 27.96 -29.80
N ALA A 5 39.89 28.47 -28.79
CA ALA A 5 38.46 28.21 -28.58
C ALA A 5 37.66 28.97 -29.66
N GLN A 6 36.62 28.32 -30.20
CA GLN A 6 35.68 28.93 -31.16
C GLN A 6 34.74 29.89 -30.43
N ALA A 7 34.37 31.00 -31.10
CA ALA A 7 33.44 32.00 -30.57
C ALA A 7 32.02 31.43 -30.43
N ASN A 8 31.30 31.90 -29.40
CA ASN A 8 29.96 31.46 -29.03
C ASN A 8 28.94 31.85 -30.13
N GLU A 9 27.84 31.11 -30.23
CA GLU A 9 26.80 31.29 -31.27
C GLU A 9 26.21 32.71 -31.29
N THR A 10 26.09 33.34 -30.12
CA THR A 10 25.65 34.73 -29.96
C THR A 10 26.65 35.77 -30.50
N GLU A 11 27.94 35.45 -30.53
CA GLU A 11 28.97 36.31 -31.12
C GLU A 11 29.07 36.13 -32.65
N GLN A 12 28.64 34.97 -33.17
CA GLN A 12 28.62 34.70 -34.63
C GLN A 12 27.44 35.39 -35.34
N LEU A 13 26.35 35.66 -34.63
CA LEU A 13 25.09 36.17 -35.22
C LEU A 13 24.90 37.69 -35.09
N GLY A 14 25.90 38.44 -34.59
CA GLY A 14 25.83 39.90 -34.48
C GLY A 14 24.76 40.36 -33.48
N GLY A 15 25.09 40.31 -32.19
CA GLY A 15 24.16 40.52 -31.07
C GLY A 15 23.65 41.95 -30.84
N ASP A 16 23.45 42.77 -31.87
CA ASP A 16 22.75 44.06 -31.77
C ASP A 16 21.30 43.87 -32.25
N SER A 17 20.45 43.28 -31.41
CA SER A 17 18.99 43.34 -31.59
C SER A 17 18.49 44.67 -31.01
N ASP A 18 17.96 45.54 -31.85
CA ASP A 18 17.52 46.88 -31.44
C ASP A 18 16.06 46.92 -30.96
N GLU A 19 15.56 48.12 -30.60
CA GLU A 19 14.18 48.30 -30.14
C GLU A 19 13.13 48.06 -31.24
N GLU A 20 13.49 48.09 -32.53
CA GLU A 20 12.57 47.74 -33.61
C GLU A 20 12.37 46.22 -33.69
N ASP A 21 13.43 45.43 -33.53
CA ASP A 21 13.34 43.97 -33.49
C ASP A 21 12.45 43.47 -32.33
N GLN A 22 12.55 44.12 -31.17
CA GLN A 22 11.73 43.78 -30.01
C GLN A 22 10.26 44.16 -30.22
N ARG A 23 9.98 45.25 -30.95
CA ARG A 23 8.61 45.67 -31.28
C ARG A 23 7.99 44.73 -32.31
N LEU A 24 8.72 44.37 -33.36
CA LEU A 24 8.27 43.41 -34.36
C LEU A 24 8.01 42.02 -33.73
N ALA A 25 8.87 41.60 -32.79
CA ALA A 25 8.68 40.34 -32.07
C ALA A 25 7.44 40.32 -31.16
N ARG A 26 6.99 41.47 -30.66
CA ARG A 26 5.73 41.62 -29.90
C ARG A 26 4.52 41.64 -30.82
N GLU A 27 4.65 42.29 -31.97
CA GLU A 27 3.58 42.35 -32.99
C GLU A 27 3.33 40.97 -33.64
N VAL A 28 4.40 40.23 -33.95
CA VAL A 28 4.33 38.85 -34.48
C VAL A 28 3.82 37.85 -33.44
N ARG A 29 4.06 38.09 -32.14
CA ARG A 29 3.52 37.26 -31.05
C ARG A 29 2.06 37.53 -30.73
N GLY A 30 1.44 38.58 -31.28
CA GLY A 30 0.01 38.85 -31.09
C GLY A 30 -0.35 39.38 -29.69
N ASP A 31 0.61 39.93 -28.94
CA ASP A 31 0.41 40.49 -27.59
C ASP A 31 -0.46 41.78 -27.56
N ALA A 32 -0.96 42.24 -28.70
CA ALA A 32 -1.87 43.39 -28.79
C ALA A 32 -3.37 43.03 -28.63
N ALA A 33 -3.71 41.75 -28.42
CA ALA A 33 -5.07 41.29 -28.16
C ALA A 33 -5.13 40.33 -26.95
N GLY A 34 -4.76 40.85 -25.77
CA GLY A 34 -4.81 40.12 -24.49
C GLY A 34 -6.23 39.95 -23.94
N THR A 35 -7.03 39.07 -24.54
CA THR A 35 -8.42 38.83 -24.07
C THR A 35 -8.85 37.37 -23.99
N ASP A 36 -8.04 36.36 -24.35
CA ASP A 36 -8.49 34.94 -24.32
C ASP A 36 -7.64 34.04 -23.41
N ASP A 37 -6.32 34.22 -23.37
CA ASP A 37 -5.44 33.36 -22.54
C ASP A 37 -5.53 33.68 -21.04
N ASP A 38 -5.55 34.96 -20.65
CA ASP A 38 -5.57 35.37 -19.24
C ASP A 38 -6.88 34.98 -18.54
N GLU A 39 -8.02 35.08 -19.24
CA GLU A 39 -9.33 34.68 -18.72
C GLU A 39 -9.42 33.16 -18.49
N TYR A 40 -8.82 32.37 -19.38
CA TYR A 40 -8.76 30.91 -19.23
C TYR A 40 -7.93 30.49 -18.01
N TYR A 41 -6.78 31.12 -17.79
CA TYR A 41 -5.94 30.85 -16.60
C TYR A 41 -6.66 31.19 -15.29
N ASP A 42 -7.37 32.31 -15.24
CA ASP A 42 -8.15 32.71 -14.07
C ASP A 42 -9.33 31.77 -13.80
N MET A 43 -10.01 31.28 -14.83
CA MET A 43 -11.05 30.25 -14.69
C MET A 43 -10.49 28.93 -14.13
N VAL A 44 -9.32 28.50 -14.58
CA VAL A 44 -8.69 27.26 -14.08
C VAL A 44 -8.24 27.44 -12.62
N ALA A 45 -7.69 28.60 -12.28
CA ALA A 45 -7.26 28.90 -10.92
C ALA A 45 -8.44 28.96 -9.94
N THR A 46 -9.55 29.60 -10.32
CA THR A 46 -10.77 29.66 -9.50
C THR A 46 -11.42 28.29 -9.34
N ARG A 47 -11.53 27.50 -10.41
CA ARG A 47 -12.03 26.12 -10.36
C ARG A 47 -11.18 25.23 -9.45
N ASN A 48 -9.87 25.37 -9.47
CA ASN A 48 -8.97 24.63 -8.60
C ASN A 48 -9.10 25.06 -7.12
N LYS A 49 -9.33 26.35 -6.85
CA LYS A 49 -9.61 26.87 -5.50
C LYS A 49 -10.95 26.34 -4.97
N GLN A 50 -12.00 26.36 -5.79
CA GLN A 50 -13.32 25.84 -5.45
C GLN A 50 -13.27 24.34 -5.13
N LYS A 51 -12.65 23.52 -6.01
CA LYS A 51 -12.47 22.08 -5.76
C LYS A 51 -11.73 21.78 -4.45
N LYS A 52 -10.72 22.59 -4.10
CA LYS A 52 -9.98 22.45 -2.83
C LYS A 52 -10.86 22.81 -1.63
N ALA A 53 -11.66 23.87 -1.73
CA ALA A 53 -12.59 24.28 -0.69
C ALA A 53 -13.69 23.23 -0.45
N GLU A 54 -14.31 22.72 -1.52
CA GLU A 54 -15.32 21.65 -1.44
C GLU A 54 -14.75 20.36 -0.83
N LYS A 55 -13.53 19.98 -1.22
CA LYS A 55 -12.85 18.81 -0.63
C LYS A 55 -12.58 19.00 0.86
N LYS A 56 -12.22 20.22 1.28
CA LYS A 56 -12.00 20.55 2.69
C LYS A 56 -13.30 20.51 3.49
N ALA A 57 -14.37 21.14 2.98
CA ALA A 57 -15.69 21.12 3.61
C ALA A 57 -16.23 19.70 3.77
N ARG A 58 -16.10 18.85 2.73
CA ARG A 58 -16.50 17.44 2.80
C ARG A 58 -15.68 16.63 3.80
N ALA A 59 -14.39 16.93 3.95
CA ALA A 59 -13.53 16.28 4.94
C ALA A 59 -13.91 16.69 6.37
N GLU A 60 -14.21 17.96 6.59
CA GLU A 60 -14.65 18.49 7.89
C GLU A 60 -16.03 17.96 8.29
N GLU A 61 -16.96 17.83 7.34
CA GLU A 61 -18.27 17.21 7.57
C GLU A 61 -18.14 15.72 7.93
N ALA A 62 -17.27 14.99 7.22
CA ALA A 62 -16.98 13.60 7.53
C ALA A 62 -16.31 13.43 8.90
N GLU A 63 -15.42 14.35 9.30
CA GLU A 63 -14.79 14.34 10.62
C GLU A 63 -15.79 14.69 11.74
N ALA A 64 -16.71 15.62 11.49
CA ALA A 64 -17.78 15.97 12.42
C ALA A 64 -18.77 14.80 12.62
N ALA A 65 -19.14 14.11 11.55
CA ALA A 65 -19.97 12.90 11.61
C ALA A 65 -19.30 11.79 12.45
N GLN A 66 -17.99 11.60 12.28
CA GLN A 66 -17.20 10.64 13.07
C GLN A 66 -17.10 11.02 14.56
N LYS A 67 -17.01 12.32 14.87
CA LYS A 67 -16.99 12.81 16.27
C LYS A 67 -18.34 12.68 16.97
N GLY A 68 -19.43 12.60 16.22
CA GLY A 68 -20.79 12.39 16.74
C GLY A 68 -21.02 10.98 17.29
N GLU A 69 -20.32 9.97 16.78
CA GLU A 69 -20.37 8.58 17.27
C GLU A 69 -19.48 8.38 18.52
N ARG A 70 -19.63 9.24 19.53
CA ARG A 70 -19.14 8.89 20.86
C ARG A 70 -20.07 7.83 21.43
N TYR A 71 -19.63 6.58 21.35
CA TYR A 71 -20.24 5.47 22.07
C TYR A 71 -20.32 5.81 23.56
N GLU A 72 -21.54 6.01 24.07
CA GLU A 72 -21.79 6.04 25.50
C GLU A 72 -21.75 4.59 25.99
N GLU A 73 -20.72 4.24 26.79
CA GLU A 73 -20.70 2.96 27.49
C GLU A 73 -21.80 2.99 28.55
N VAL A 74 -22.94 2.36 28.24
CA VAL A 74 -24.01 2.12 29.21
C VAL A 74 -23.46 1.23 30.32
N GLU A 75 -23.30 1.79 31.53
CA GLU A 75 -23.01 0.99 32.71
C GLU A 75 -24.22 0.09 32.98
N GLU A 76 -24.08 -1.20 32.71
CA GLU A 76 -25.11 -2.20 33.01
C GLU A 76 -25.18 -2.39 34.54
N VAL A 77 -26.00 -1.57 35.19
CA VAL A 77 -26.26 -1.67 36.63
C VAL A 77 -27.06 -2.94 36.87
N GLY A 78 -26.53 -3.83 37.71
CA GLY A 78 -27.20 -5.09 38.05
C GLY A 78 -28.55 -4.87 38.76
N PRO A 79 -29.38 -5.91 38.89
CA PRO A 79 -30.74 -5.80 39.46
C PRO A 79 -30.77 -5.29 40.92
N ASP A 80 -29.64 -5.35 41.63
CA ASP A 80 -29.45 -4.85 43.02
C ASP A 80 -29.04 -3.35 43.06
N GLY A 81 -28.94 -2.66 41.92
CA GLY A 81 -28.56 -1.24 41.87
C GLY A 81 -27.08 -0.95 42.18
N LYS A 82 -26.28 -1.97 42.53
CA LYS A 82 -24.86 -1.84 42.87
C LYS A 82 -23.96 -2.04 41.65
N ARG A 83 -22.91 -1.22 41.55
CA ARG A 83 -21.85 -1.38 40.54
C ARG A 83 -21.04 -2.63 40.83
N ARG A 84 -20.91 -3.52 39.84
CA ARG A 84 -20.13 -4.77 39.96
C ARG A 84 -18.66 -4.51 39.63
N ILE A 85 -17.77 -5.32 40.21
CA ILE A 85 -16.36 -5.35 39.83
C ILE A 85 -16.21 -5.79 38.36
N THR A 86 -15.39 -5.08 37.59
CA THR A 86 -15.14 -5.42 36.18
C THR A 86 -14.15 -6.58 36.06
N TYR A 87 -14.21 -7.33 34.96
CA TYR A 87 -13.30 -8.46 34.71
C TYR A 87 -11.82 -8.06 34.74
N GLN A 88 -11.51 -6.83 34.30
CA GLN A 88 -10.14 -6.31 34.29
C GLN A 88 -9.58 -6.20 35.72
N ILE A 89 -10.38 -5.66 36.64
CA ILE A 89 -10.03 -5.53 38.06
C ILE A 89 -10.04 -6.90 38.73
N GLU A 90 -11.06 -7.72 38.48
CA GLU A 90 -11.23 -9.05 39.08
C GLU A 90 -10.07 -10.00 38.75
N LYS A 91 -9.60 -10.01 37.49
CA LYS A 91 -8.52 -10.91 37.05
C LYS A 91 -7.13 -10.32 37.06
N ASN A 92 -6.99 -9.00 37.19
CA ASN A 92 -5.74 -8.25 37.22
C ASN A 92 -4.67 -8.77 36.22
N LYS A 93 -5.06 -8.93 34.94
CA LYS A 93 -4.19 -9.54 33.91
C LYS A 93 -3.15 -8.57 33.32
N GLY A 94 -3.23 -7.28 33.66
CA GLY A 94 -2.32 -6.23 33.20
C GLY A 94 -2.17 -6.14 31.68
N LEU A 95 -1.03 -5.60 31.24
CA LEU A 95 -0.66 -5.43 29.82
C LEU A 95 -0.03 -6.71 29.23
N ALA A 96 -0.69 -7.86 29.40
CA ALA A 96 -0.20 -9.12 28.87
C ALA A 96 -0.28 -9.17 27.33
N ALA A 97 0.80 -9.65 26.68
CA ALA A 97 0.83 -9.81 25.22
C ALA A 97 -0.22 -10.80 24.69
N LYS A 98 -0.68 -10.59 23.45
CA LYS A 98 -1.64 -11.46 22.77
C LYS A 98 -1.04 -12.86 22.54
N ARG A 99 -1.65 -13.89 23.14
CA ARG A 99 -1.25 -15.30 22.96
C ARG A 99 -2.16 -16.02 21.97
N ASN A 100 -1.60 -16.92 21.17
CA ASN A 100 -2.38 -17.74 20.23
C ASN A 100 -3.38 -18.64 20.96
N LYS A 101 -4.57 -18.82 20.36
CA LYS A 101 -5.65 -19.65 20.93
C LYS A 101 -5.21 -21.10 21.17
N ASP A 102 -4.30 -21.62 20.34
CA ASP A 102 -3.77 -22.98 20.44
C ASP A 102 -2.89 -23.20 21.66
N VAL A 103 -2.25 -22.15 22.18
CA VAL A 103 -1.39 -22.25 23.37
C VAL A 103 -2.23 -22.42 24.63
N ARG A 104 -3.52 -22.07 24.60
CA ARG A 104 -4.44 -22.27 25.72
C ARG A 104 -4.67 -23.76 26.04
N ASN A 105 -4.57 -24.63 25.05
CA ASN A 105 -4.73 -26.08 25.24
C ASN A 105 -3.46 -26.83 24.79
N PRO A 106 -2.68 -27.42 25.73
CA PRO A 106 -1.42 -28.07 25.40
C PRO A 106 -1.59 -29.24 24.41
N ARG A 107 -2.71 -29.98 24.49
CA ARG A 107 -3.02 -31.08 23.55
C ARG A 107 -3.18 -30.55 22.13
N VAL A 108 -3.95 -29.47 21.95
CA VAL A 108 -4.20 -28.88 20.62
C VAL A 108 -2.91 -28.31 20.03
N LYS A 109 -2.07 -27.65 20.84
CA LYS A 109 -0.75 -27.17 20.42
C LYS A 109 0.14 -28.30 19.88
N LYS A 110 0.21 -29.44 20.59
CA LYS A 110 1.04 -30.58 20.20
C LYS A 110 0.49 -31.30 18.98
N ARG A 111 -0.84 -31.47 18.88
CA ARG A 111 -1.51 -32.03 17.70
C ARG A 111 -1.20 -31.24 16.43
N LYS A 112 -1.42 -29.91 16.46
CA LYS A 112 -1.12 -29.03 15.31
C LYS A 112 0.38 -29.02 14.98
N LYS A 113 1.26 -29.02 15.99
CA LYS A 113 2.71 -29.11 15.77
C LYS A 113 3.10 -30.41 15.07
N PHE A 114 2.49 -31.54 15.44
CA PHE A 114 2.71 -32.83 14.80
C PHE A 114 2.21 -32.82 13.34
N GLU A 115 0.99 -32.36 13.09
CA GLU A 115 0.42 -32.24 11.74
C GLU A 115 1.31 -31.36 10.83
N GLN A 116 1.78 -30.22 11.34
CA GLN A 116 2.71 -29.34 10.61
C GLN A 116 4.04 -30.02 10.30
N LYS A 117 4.64 -30.72 11.28
CA LYS A 117 5.89 -31.45 11.07
C LYS A 117 5.72 -32.62 10.11
N LYS A 118 4.58 -33.32 10.15
CA LYS A 118 4.25 -34.40 9.22
C LYS A 118 4.18 -33.90 7.77
N LYS A 119 3.60 -32.72 7.54
CA LYS A 119 3.60 -32.06 6.22
C LYS A 119 5.00 -31.68 5.75
N LYS A 120 5.81 -31.07 6.62
CA LYS A 120 7.22 -30.73 6.32
C LYS A 120 8.08 -31.96 6.04
N LEU A 121 7.82 -33.07 6.73
CA LEU A 121 8.54 -34.31 6.49
C LEU A 121 8.30 -34.82 5.06
N ALA A 122 7.04 -34.75 4.59
CA ALA A 122 6.66 -35.14 3.24
C ALA A 122 7.20 -34.21 2.15
N SER A 123 7.59 -32.98 2.48
CA SER A 123 8.27 -32.08 1.53
C SER A 123 9.77 -32.34 1.42
N ILE A 124 10.40 -32.86 2.50
CA ILE A 124 11.84 -33.15 2.52
C ILE A 124 12.13 -34.51 1.88
N ARG A 125 11.34 -35.53 2.24
CA ARG A 125 11.50 -36.90 1.73
C ARG A 125 10.18 -37.45 1.24
N GLN A 126 10.26 -38.37 0.28
CA GLN A 126 9.09 -39.13 -0.14
C GLN A 126 8.66 -40.05 1.02
N VAL A 127 7.44 -39.86 1.48
CA VAL A 127 6.82 -40.68 2.53
C VAL A 127 5.80 -41.58 1.86
N TYR A 128 5.82 -42.86 2.20
CA TYR A 128 4.84 -43.83 1.73
C TYR A 128 3.43 -43.46 2.22
N LYS A 129 2.45 -43.38 1.30
CA LYS A 129 1.06 -42.94 1.57
C LYS A 129 -0.01 -44.03 1.35
N GLY A 130 0.39 -45.31 1.33
CA GLY A 130 -0.57 -46.42 1.21
C GLY A 130 -0.66 -47.07 -0.16
N GLY A 131 0.38 -46.95 -0.99
CA GLY A 131 0.49 -47.71 -2.25
C GLY A 131 -0.39 -47.17 -3.37
N GLU A 132 -0.69 -48.04 -4.33
CA GLU A 132 -1.54 -47.74 -5.48
C GLU A 132 -2.98 -47.47 -5.03
N GLY A 133 -3.58 -46.40 -5.56
CA GLY A 133 -4.93 -46.00 -5.19
C GLY A 133 -5.98 -47.02 -5.65
N ARG A 134 -7.17 -46.92 -5.08
CA ARG A 134 -8.35 -47.65 -5.56
C ARG A 134 -8.70 -47.15 -6.97
N GLY A 135 -8.23 -47.85 -7.99
CA GLY A 135 -8.28 -47.42 -9.39
C GLY A 135 -7.06 -47.81 -10.22
N GLY A 136 -6.01 -48.33 -9.59
CA GLY A 136 -4.81 -48.75 -10.29
C GLY A 136 -3.87 -47.59 -10.64
N TYR A 137 -2.87 -47.87 -11.46
CA TYR A 137 -1.77 -46.96 -11.77
C TYR A 137 -2.18 -46.01 -12.89
N ALA A 138 -2.38 -44.74 -12.52
CA ALA A 138 -2.72 -43.66 -13.44
C ALA A 138 -1.48 -42.91 -13.99
N GLY A 139 -0.26 -43.42 -13.75
CA GLY A 139 0.98 -42.70 -14.02
C GLY A 139 1.47 -41.85 -12.84
N GLU A 140 2.64 -41.23 -13.02
CA GLU A 140 3.23 -40.30 -12.05
C GLU A 140 2.51 -38.94 -12.09
N LEU A 141 1.57 -38.73 -11.17
CA LEU A 141 0.69 -37.55 -11.14
C LEU A 141 1.44 -36.20 -11.11
N THR A 142 2.62 -36.14 -10.48
CA THR A 142 3.44 -34.91 -10.37
C THR A 142 4.49 -34.78 -11.48
N GLY A 143 4.55 -35.72 -12.41
CA GLY A 143 5.51 -35.76 -13.50
C GLY A 143 6.88 -36.36 -13.15
N ILE A 144 7.63 -36.73 -14.21
CA ILE A 144 8.94 -37.36 -14.13
C ILE A 144 10.01 -36.40 -14.65
N LYS A 145 11.08 -36.17 -13.85
CA LYS A 145 12.24 -35.36 -14.24
C LYS A 145 13.41 -36.25 -14.65
N LYS A 146 13.71 -36.31 -15.96
CA LYS A 146 14.73 -37.20 -16.54
C LYS A 146 16.15 -36.96 -16.02
N ASN A 147 16.50 -35.70 -15.71
CA ASN A 147 17.86 -35.32 -15.32
C ASN A 147 18.12 -35.37 -13.80
N LEU A 148 17.20 -35.90 -13.00
CA LEU A 148 17.31 -35.90 -11.53
C LEU A 148 17.67 -37.28 -10.99
N VAL A 149 18.90 -37.42 -10.49
CA VAL A 149 19.39 -38.63 -9.81
C VAL A 149 19.32 -38.42 -8.30
N LYS A 150 18.62 -39.29 -7.56
CA LYS A 150 18.47 -39.23 -6.09
C LYS A 150 19.10 -40.41 -5.34
N SER A 151 19.90 -41.23 -6.02
CA SER A 151 20.61 -42.34 -5.37
C SER A 151 21.78 -41.84 -4.52
N VAL A 152 22.11 -42.59 -3.47
CA VAL A 152 23.30 -42.33 -2.66
C VAL A 152 24.48 -43.03 -3.35
N LYS A 153 25.54 -42.27 -3.66
CA LYS A 153 26.79 -42.83 -4.20
C LYS A 153 27.54 -43.51 -3.05
N LEU A 154 28.03 -44.74 -3.30
CA LEU A 154 28.88 -45.50 -2.40
C LEU A 154 30.32 -45.00 -2.44
#